data_AF-A0A4R8WJ79-F1
#
_entry.id   AF-A0A4R8WJ79-F1
#
_cell.length_a   1.000
_cell.length_b   1.000
_cell.length_c   1.000
_cell.angle_alpha   90.00
_cell.angle_beta   90.00
_cell.angle_gamma   90.00
#
_symmetry.space_group_name_H-M   'P 1'
#
loop_
_entity.id
_entity.type
_entity.pdbx_description
1 polymer ?
#
loop_
_entity_poly.entity_id
_entity_poly.type
_entity_poly.pdbx_seq_one_letter_code
_entity_poly.pdbx_strand_id
1 'polypeptide(L)'
;MARTFALAGLLRLRHLQQDQAAGDLAAANAAARANTLRRAHARAALEVLPSNVTGPETLYAVAAARASSRSMLSEMDALGRNYQTAVGEAQAAYDATRAESVSLEKLEGRHGQAVAAEDLHAEQTILDEIASTSWHRNRKGLLQ
;
A
#
# COMPACT_ATOMS: atom_id res chain seq x y z
N MET A 1 -17.66 20.47 21.86
CA MET A 1 -16.43 20.86 21.11
C MET A 1 -15.76 19.59 20.63
N ALA A 2 -15.36 19.51 19.36
CA ALA A 2 -14.70 18.31 18.84
C ALA A 2 -13.35 18.09 19.53
N ARG A 3 -13.29 17.13 20.46
CA ARG A 3 -12.05 16.70 21.09
C ARG A 3 -11.20 16.01 20.02
N THR A 4 -10.07 16.63 19.67
CA THR A 4 -9.20 16.15 18.58
C THR A 4 -8.29 15.04 19.08
N PHE A 5 -8.12 14.00 18.29
CA PHE A 5 -7.19 12.92 18.59
C PHE A 5 -5.75 13.43 18.63
N ALA A 6 -5.09 13.30 19.79
CA ALA A 6 -3.75 13.87 20.02
C ALA A 6 -2.68 13.37 19.03
N LEU A 7 -2.86 12.16 18.48
CA LEU A 7 -1.92 11.55 17.52
C LEU A 7 -2.36 11.70 16.05
N ALA A 8 -3.34 12.56 15.76
CA ALA A 8 -3.83 12.77 14.38
C ALA A 8 -2.73 13.27 13.41
N GLY A 9 -1.76 14.03 13.92
CA GLY A 9 -0.58 14.43 13.12
C GLY A 9 0.31 13.25 12.75
N LEU A 10 0.57 12.36 13.71
CA LEU A 10 1.37 11.15 13.49
C LEU A 10 0.64 10.19 12.54
N LEU A 11 -0.67 10.00 12.71
CA LEU A 11 -1.47 9.16 11.81
C LEU A 11 -1.39 9.62 10.35
N ARG A 12 -1.49 10.94 10.10
CA ARG A 12 -1.30 11.51 8.76
C ARG A 12 0.07 11.23 8.18
N LEU A 13 1.13 11.37 9.00
CA LEU A 13 2.49 11.03 8.56
C LEU A 13 2.61 9.54 8.19
N ARG A 14 1.99 8.65 8.98
CA ARG A 14 2.01 7.20 8.73
C ARG A 14 1.27 6.83 7.45
N HIS A 15 0.12 7.43 7.16
CA HIS A 15 -0.55 7.27 5.87
C HIS A 15 0.32 7.74 4.70
N LEU A 16 0.97 8.90 4.82
CA LEU A 16 1.88 9.37 3.77
C LEU A 16 3.06 8.42 3.53
N GLN A 17 3.62 7.84 4.60
CA GLN A 17 4.67 6.83 4.50
C GLN A 17 4.17 5.54 3.83
N GLN A 18 2.95 5.11 4.15
CA GLN A 18 2.32 3.96 3.52
C GLN A 18 2.05 4.20 2.03
N ASP A 19 1.58 5.39 1.66
CA ASP A 19 1.34 5.78 0.26
C ASP A 19 2.65 5.80 -0.54
N GLN A 20 3.72 6.32 0.07
CA GLN A 20 5.06 6.27 -0.52
C GLN A 20 5.52 4.83 -0.76
N ALA A 21 5.42 3.97 0.28
CA ALA A 21 5.82 2.57 0.16
C ALA A 21 4.97 1.80 -0.88
N ALA A 22 3.68 2.14 -1.01
CA ALA A 22 2.82 1.60 -2.07
C ALA A 22 3.29 2.04 -3.47
N GLY A 23 3.71 3.29 -3.62
CA GLY A 23 4.32 3.80 -4.85
C GLY A 23 5.60 3.06 -5.23
N ASP A 24 6.49 2.85 -4.24
CA ASP A 24 7.75 2.13 -4.44
C ASP A 24 7.50 0.66 -4.84
N LEU A 25 6.56 -0.01 -4.18
CA LEU A 25 6.11 -1.36 -4.54
C LEU A 25 5.53 -1.42 -5.95
N ALA A 26 4.72 -0.44 -6.34
CA ALA A 26 4.17 -0.36 -7.69
C ALA A 26 5.26 -0.19 -8.75
N ALA A 27 6.26 0.66 -8.48
CA ALA A 27 7.41 0.87 -9.35
C ALA A 27 8.26 -0.39 -9.51
N ALA A 28 8.57 -1.09 -8.41
CA ALA A 28 9.31 -2.35 -8.43
C ALA A 28 8.58 -3.42 -9.27
N ASN A 29 7.28 -3.55 -9.08
CA ASN A 29 6.45 -4.46 -9.87
C ASN A 29 6.42 -4.09 -11.37
N ALA A 30 6.34 -2.80 -11.69
CA ALA A 30 6.38 -2.33 -13.08
C ALA A 30 7.72 -2.68 -13.75
N ALA A 31 8.85 -2.50 -13.06
CA ALA A 31 10.16 -2.88 -13.57
C ALA A 31 10.27 -4.40 -13.80
N ALA A 32 9.80 -5.22 -12.86
CA ALA A 32 9.78 -6.67 -13.00
C ALA A 32 8.94 -7.15 -14.20
N ARG A 33 7.76 -6.53 -14.42
CA ARG A 33 6.91 -6.81 -15.59
C ARG A 33 7.58 -6.37 -16.89
N ALA A 34 8.17 -5.18 -16.92
CA ALA A 34 8.87 -4.67 -18.10
C ALA A 34 10.02 -5.60 -18.53
N ASN A 35 10.81 -6.11 -17.58
CA ASN A 35 11.86 -7.09 -17.87
C ASN A 35 11.30 -8.40 -18.45
N THR A 36 10.20 -8.90 -17.89
CA THR A 36 9.53 -10.11 -18.38
C THR A 36 9.05 -9.94 -19.83
N LEU A 37 8.40 -8.81 -20.13
CA LEU A 37 7.95 -8.50 -21.50
C LEU A 37 9.12 -8.37 -22.47
N ARG A 38 10.19 -7.66 -22.06
CA ARG A 38 11.39 -7.49 -22.89
C ARG A 38 12.08 -8.83 -23.18
N ARG A 39 12.13 -9.74 -22.19
CA ARG A 39 12.64 -11.11 -22.36
C ARG A 39 11.80 -11.92 -23.34
N ALA A 40 10.47 -11.85 -23.22
CA ALA A 40 9.56 -12.52 -24.14
C ALA A 40 9.76 -12.03 -25.59
N HIS A 41 9.88 -10.72 -25.78
CA HIS A 41 10.17 -10.13 -27.09
C HIS A 41 11.53 -10.55 -27.64
N ALA A 42 12.58 -10.57 -26.81
CA ALA A 42 13.91 -11.01 -27.23
C ALA A 42 13.93 -12.50 -27.64
N ARG A 43 13.17 -13.35 -26.95
CA ARG A 43 12.98 -14.77 -27.35
C ARG A 43 12.23 -14.90 -28.66
N ALA A 44 11.11 -14.17 -28.84
CA ALA A 44 10.36 -14.19 -30.09
C ALA A 44 11.21 -13.73 -31.30
N ALA A 45 12.03 -12.69 -31.12
CA ALA A 45 12.93 -12.21 -32.17
C ALA A 45 13.98 -13.26 -32.59
N LEU A 46 14.43 -14.10 -31.65
CA LEU A 46 15.36 -15.19 -31.93
C LEU A 46 14.74 -16.33 -32.75
N GLU A 47 13.45 -16.59 -32.56
CA GLU A 47 12.72 -17.64 -33.30
C GLU A 47 12.52 -17.28 -34.78
N VAL A 48 12.50 -15.99 -35.12
CA VAL A 48 12.28 -15.49 -36.49
C VAL A 48 13.56 -15.51 -37.35
N LEU A 49 14.73 -15.81 -36.77
CA LEU A 49 16.01 -15.73 -37.49
C LEU A 49 16.13 -16.80 -38.60
N PRO A 50 16.50 -16.43 -39.85
CA PRO A 50 16.45 -17.34 -40.99
C PRO A 50 17.26 -18.62 -40.80
N SER A 51 16.66 -19.75 -41.19
CA SER A 51 17.26 -21.09 -41.16
C SER A 51 18.05 -21.42 -42.43
N ASN A 52 17.80 -20.72 -43.54
CA ASN A 52 18.49 -20.92 -44.80
C ASN A 52 19.80 -20.14 -44.83
N VAL A 53 20.90 -20.84 -44.56
CA VAL A 53 22.26 -20.32 -44.59
C VAL A 53 22.94 -20.83 -45.86
N THR A 54 23.34 -19.93 -46.75
CA THR A 54 23.87 -20.27 -48.09
C THR A 54 25.39 -20.26 -48.20
N GLY A 55 26.14 -19.99 -47.12
CA GLY A 55 27.60 -20.01 -47.13
C GLY A 55 28.26 -20.04 -45.73
N PRO A 56 29.56 -20.35 -45.65
CA PRO A 56 30.29 -20.46 -44.37
C PRO A 56 30.34 -19.14 -43.60
N GLU A 57 30.53 -18.00 -44.27
CA GLU A 57 30.55 -16.70 -43.60
C GLU A 57 29.19 -16.31 -43.01
N THR A 58 28.10 -16.61 -43.72
CA THR A 58 26.75 -16.39 -43.20
C THR A 58 26.43 -17.34 -42.05
N LEU A 59 27.00 -18.55 -42.07
CA LEU A 59 26.92 -19.50 -40.94
C LEU A 59 27.60 -18.96 -39.69
N TYR A 60 28.84 -18.47 -39.80
CA TYR A 60 29.56 -17.89 -38.67
C TYR A 60 28.87 -16.65 -38.13
N ALA A 61 28.37 -15.76 -39.00
CA ALA A 61 27.61 -14.58 -38.59
C ALA A 61 26.34 -14.94 -37.82
N VAL A 62 25.56 -15.92 -38.30
CA VAL A 62 24.34 -16.40 -37.62
C VAL A 62 24.69 -17.08 -36.30
N ALA A 63 25.75 -17.88 -36.25
CA ALA A 63 26.22 -18.53 -35.02
C ALA A 63 26.64 -17.50 -33.96
N ALA A 64 27.40 -16.47 -34.36
CA ALA A 64 27.80 -15.37 -33.49
C ALA A 64 26.59 -14.57 -32.98
N ALA A 65 25.64 -14.25 -33.86
CA ALA A 65 24.40 -13.56 -33.47
C ALA A 65 23.58 -14.37 -32.46
N ARG A 66 23.43 -15.69 -32.67
CA ARG A 66 22.74 -16.57 -31.71
C ARG A 66 23.47 -16.65 -30.37
N ALA A 67 24.80 -16.75 -30.38
CA ALA A 67 25.60 -16.77 -29.16
C ALA A 67 25.43 -15.48 -28.35
N SER A 68 25.53 -14.31 -29.01
CA SER A 68 25.35 -12.99 -28.39
C SER A 68 23.95 -12.85 -27.79
N SER A 69 22.91 -13.17 -28.54
CA SER A 69 21.53 -13.07 -28.07
C SER A 69 21.23 -14.04 -26.91
N ARG A 70 21.84 -15.23 -26.87
CA ARG A 70 21.73 -16.14 -25.71
C ARG A 70 22.44 -15.57 -24.47
N SER A 71 23.58 -14.90 -24.64
CA SER A 71 24.24 -14.17 -23.53
C SER A 71 23.34 -13.07 -22.99
N MET A 72 22.79 -12.22 -23.86
CA MET A 72 21.87 -11.16 -23.48
C MET A 72 20.63 -11.70 -22.75
N LEU A 73 20.03 -12.80 -23.21
CA LEU A 73 18.92 -13.43 -22.51
C LEU A 73 19.31 -13.92 -21.10
N SER A 74 20.50 -14.49 -20.95
CA SER A 74 21.03 -14.90 -19.64
C SER A 74 21.21 -13.70 -18.70
N GLU A 75 21.72 -12.58 -19.22
CA GLU A 75 21.85 -11.33 -18.45
C GLU A 75 20.48 -10.79 -18.02
N MET A 76 19.47 -10.83 -18.90
CA MET A 76 18.10 -10.41 -18.56
C MET A 76 17.43 -11.35 -17.55
N ASP A 77 17.75 -12.64 -17.58
CA ASP A 77 17.33 -13.62 -16.58
C ASP A 77 17.94 -13.29 -15.21
N ALA A 78 19.24 -12.96 -15.18
CA ALA A 78 19.91 -12.51 -13.96
C ALA A 78 19.33 -11.20 -13.42
N LEU A 79 19.12 -10.20 -14.29
CA LEU A 79 18.48 -8.93 -13.93
C LEU A 79 17.04 -9.15 -13.43
N GLY A 80 16.32 -10.11 -14.02
CA GLY A 80 14.99 -10.51 -13.57
C GLY A 80 14.96 -10.99 -12.12
N ARG A 81 15.97 -11.73 -11.67
CA ARG A 81 16.08 -12.14 -10.26
C ARG A 81 16.26 -10.93 -9.35
N ASN A 82 17.08 -9.96 -9.73
CA ASN A 82 17.26 -8.73 -8.95
C ASN A 82 15.95 -7.94 -8.83
N TYR A 83 15.16 -7.85 -9.90
CA TYR A 83 13.84 -7.21 -9.82
C TYR A 83 12.87 -7.95 -8.90
N GLN A 84 12.90 -9.29 -8.87
CA GLN A 84 12.08 -10.06 -7.93
C GLN A 84 12.51 -9.84 -6.47
N THR A 85 13.81 -9.78 -6.20
CA THR A 85 14.32 -9.39 -4.88
C THR A 85 13.83 -7.99 -4.48
N ALA A 86 13.95 -7.00 -5.38
CA ALA A 86 13.49 -5.64 -5.13
C ALA A 86 11.97 -5.56 -4.88
N VAL A 87 11.16 -6.37 -5.58
CA VAL A 87 9.72 -6.48 -5.29
C VAL A 87 9.49 -7.06 -3.89
N GLY A 88 10.22 -8.09 -3.50
CA GLY A 88 10.13 -8.69 -2.16
C GLY A 88 10.49 -7.70 -1.05
N GLU A 89 11.57 -6.92 -1.24
CA GLU A 89 12.00 -5.88 -0.30
C GLU A 89 10.96 -4.75 -0.20
N ALA A 90 10.45 -4.26 -1.33
CA ALA A 90 9.42 -3.23 -1.35
C ALA A 90 8.10 -3.71 -0.73
N GLN A 91 7.74 -4.98 -0.92
CA GLN A 91 6.57 -5.59 -0.29
C GLN A 91 6.73 -5.63 1.23
N ALA A 92 7.87 -6.09 1.72
CA ALA A 92 8.16 -6.13 3.15
C ALA A 92 8.14 -4.72 3.79
N ALA A 93 8.68 -3.72 3.09
CA ALA A 93 8.63 -2.32 3.53
C ALA A 93 7.19 -1.79 3.60
N TYR A 94 6.37 -2.05 2.57
CA TYR A 94 4.95 -1.69 2.58
C TYR A 94 4.20 -2.34 3.74
N ASP A 95 4.39 -3.64 3.95
CA ASP A 95 3.72 -4.37 5.03
C ASP A 95 4.12 -3.85 6.42
N ALA A 96 5.38 -3.46 6.60
CA ALA A 96 5.84 -2.82 7.84
C ALA A 96 5.13 -1.46 8.09
N THR A 97 5.07 -0.58 7.08
CA THR A 97 4.38 0.71 7.21
C THR A 97 2.87 0.56 7.48
N ARG A 98 2.26 -0.48 6.89
CA ARG A 98 0.84 -0.81 7.12
C ARG A 98 0.60 -1.31 8.54
N ALA A 99 1.47 -2.19 9.06
CA ALA A 99 1.36 -2.69 10.43
C ALA A 99 1.42 -1.53 11.45
N GLU A 100 2.31 -0.57 11.25
CA GLU A 100 2.44 0.61 12.09
C GLU A 100 1.18 1.51 12.04
N SER A 101 0.64 1.74 10.84
CA SER A 101 -0.55 2.58 10.62
C SER A 101 -1.81 2.00 11.27
N VAL A 102 -2.05 0.70 11.09
CA VAL A 102 -3.25 0.00 11.61
C VAL A 102 -3.39 0.13 13.13
N SER A 103 -2.27 0.11 13.86
CA SER A 103 -2.31 0.26 15.32
C SER A 103 -2.83 1.62 15.77
N LEU A 104 -2.48 2.69 15.04
CA LEU A 104 -2.90 4.06 15.32
C LEU A 104 -4.34 4.31 14.86
N GLU A 105 -4.75 3.78 13.71
CA GLU A 105 -6.14 3.83 13.24
C GLU A 105 -7.10 3.22 14.28
N LYS A 106 -6.72 2.06 14.87
CA LYS A 106 -7.50 1.43 15.95
C LYS A 106 -7.56 2.30 17.20
N LEU A 107 -6.50 3.04 17.51
CA LEU A 107 -6.47 3.92 18.66
C LEU A 107 -7.34 5.17 18.42
N GLU A 108 -7.30 5.74 17.22
CA GLU A 108 -8.18 6.84 16.81
C GLU A 108 -9.65 6.41 16.88
N GLY A 109 -10.00 5.23 16.37
CA GLY A 109 -11.36 4.70 16.45
C GLY A 109 -11.85 4.53 17.89
N ARG A 110 -11.00 4.02 18.80
CA ARG A 110 -11.32 3.93 20.23
C ARG A 110 -11.48 5.30 20.88
N HIS A 111 -10.65 6.26 20.51
CA HIS A 111 -10.78 7.64 21.00
C HIS A 111 -12.11 8.25 20.56
N GLY A 112 -12.50 8.10 19.29
CA GLY A 112 -13.79 8.56 18.79
C GLY A 112 -14.98 7.95 19.55
N GLN A 113 -14.92 6.64 19.83
CA GLN A 113 -15.94 5.96 20.65
C GLN A 113 -15.99 6.50 22.08
N ALA A 114 -14.85 6.73 22.72
CA ALA A 114 -14.79 7.27 24.07
C ALA A 114 -15.35 8.70 24.14
N VAL A 115 -14.98 9.56 23.17
CA VAL A 115 -15.51 10.93 23.08
C VAL A 115 -17.03 10.92 22.89
N ALA A 116 -17.54 10.06 22.00
CA ALA A 116 -18.99 9.94 21.79
C ALA A 116 -19.73 9.48 23.05
N ALA A 117 -19.16 8.52 23.79
CA ALA A 117 -19.75 8.05 25.05
C ALA A 117 -19.76 9.15 26.13
N GLU A 118 -18.68 9.93 26.23
CA GLU A 118 -18.60 11.07 27.15
C GLU A 118 -19.61 12.16 26.79
N ASP A 119 -19.80 12.45 25.50
CA ASP A 119 -20.77 13.44 25.03
C ASP A 119 -22.21 12.98 25.35
N LEU A 120 -22.55 11.71 25.11
CA LEU A 120 -23.85 11.14 25.48
C LEU A 120 -24.09 11.16 26.99
N HIS A 121 -23.07 10.84 27.79
CA HIS A 121 -23.18 10.89 29.25
C HIS A 121 -23.40 12.31 29.76
N ALA A 122 -22.70 13.29 29.19
CA ALA A 122 -22.88 14.70 29.53
C ALA A 122 -24.29 15.19 29.17
N GLU A 123 -24.81 14.81 28.00
CA GLU A 123 -26.19 15.10 27.60
C GLU A 123 -27.21 14.49 28.56
N GLN A 124 -27.05 13.21 28.92
CA GLN A 124 -27.95 12.54 29.85
C GLN A 124 -27.97 13.21 31.23
N THR A 125 -26.80 13.63 31.71
CA THR A 125 -26.69 14.35 33.00
C THR A 125 -27.52 15.64 32.99
N ILE A 126 -27.50 16.38 31.88
CA ILE A 126 -28.30 17.61 31.70
C ILE A 126 -29.79 17.28 31.65
N LEU A 127 -30.20 16.23 30.94
CA LEU A 127 -31.60 15.79 30.88
C LEU A 127 -32.14 15.40 32.26
N ASP A 128 -31.34 14.69 33.05
CA ASP A 128 -31.70 14.28 34.41
C ASP A 128 -31.83 15.50 35.35
N GLU A 129 -30.96 16.50 35.20
CA GLU A 129 -31.05 17.77 35.94
C GLU A 129 -32.33 18.56 35.58
N ILE A 130 -32.67 18.64 34.29
CA ILE A 130 -33.91 19.29 33.83
C ILE A 130 -35.14 18.54 34.36
N ALA A 131 -35.13 17.21 34.27
CA ALA A 131 -36.24 16.37 34.73
C ALA A 131 -36.46 16.51 36.24
N SER A 132 -35.39 16.44 37.04
CA SER A 132 -35.46 16.62 38.50
C SER A 132 -35.93 18.03 38.89
N THR A 133 -35.44 19.07 38.23
CA THR A 133 -35.88 20.45 38.47
C THR A 133 -37.35 20.66 38.13
N SER A 134 -37.81 20.10 37.00
CA SER A 134 -39.22 20.13 36.59
C SER A 134 -40.12 19.42 37.60
N TRP A 135 -39.73 18.22 38.03
CA TRP A 135 -40.47 17.44 39.02
C TRP A 135 -40.59 18.17 40.37
N HIS A 136 -39.50 18.77 40.87
CA HIS A 136 -39.52 19.57 42.09
C HIS A 136 -40.45 20.78 42.01
N ARG A 137 -40.51 21.44 40.84
CA ARG A 137 -41.39 22.59 40.61
C ARG A 137 -42.86 22.18 40.62
N ASN A 138 -43.21 21.09 39.95
CA ASN A 138 -44.58 20.59 39.87
C ASN A 138 -45.11 20.14 41.24
N ARG A 139 -44.24 19.49 42.03
CA ARG A 139 -44.59 19.06 43.40
C ARG A 139 -44.78 20.22 44.37
N LYS A 140 -44.04 21.33 44.23
CA LYS A 140 -44.27 22.55 45.03
C LYS A 140 -45.59 23.25 44.67
N GLY A 141 -45.97 23.24 43.39
CA GLY A 141 -47.25 23.81 42.93
C GLY A 141 -48.49 23.03 43.37
N LEU A 142 -48.36 21.74 43.68
CA LEU A 142 -49.43 20.90 44.23
C LEU A 142 -49.62 21.05 45.75
N LEU A 143 -48.71 21.72 46.44
CA LEU A 143 -48.73 21.92 47.90
C LEU A 143 -49.11 23.37 48.29
N GLN A 144 -49.48 24.20 47.31
CA GLN A 144 -50.08 25.54 47.49
C GLN A 144 -51.55 25.49 47.09
#